data_AF-A0A258GJN1-F1
#
_entry.id   AF-A0A258GJN1-F1
#
_cell.length_a   1.000
_cell.length_b   1.000
_cell.length_c   1.000
_cell.angle_alpha   90.00
_cell.angle_beta   90.00
_cell.angle_gamma   90.00
#
_symmetry.space_group_name_H-M   'P 1'
#
loop_
_entity.id
_entity.type
_entity.pdbx_description
1 polymer ?
#
loop_
_entity_poly.entity_id
_entity_poly.type
_entity_poly.pdbx_seq_one_letter_code
_entity_poly.pdbx_strand_id
1 'polypeptide(L)'
;MLPIHVINLDRAPDRLAAIGGQLDGFGLAWRRVAAIDRLSVSDAWLAAEFGAGDLGRTFPATPGDMACSLSHQALWREIAAGEAEAAIVLEDDARLSEAFVRLAGADLAGLMRRHGMGALKIEFWPGPQQSRRFPVGQDLGPITGGMRLYRMRNGFLGTCGYVLTAGAARDLVRRFPRLGVPVDHFLFGPEAARGFDLLRPGFVNPAPVLHDVDRFGSDIGAERQEGSRTLGRRFRDHVARRRLAAEVRRGAAERVEMRFAGEG
;
A
#
# COMPACT_ATOMS: atom_id res chain seq x y z
N MET A 1 7.53 -9.91 17.34
CA MET A 1 7.58 -8.86 16.30
C MET A 1 7.11 -9.45 14.98
N LEU A 2 6.53 -8.64 14.10
CA LEU A 2 6.13 -9.10 12.77
C LEU A 2 7.36 -9.26 11.86
N PRO A 3 7.38 -10.23 10.93
CA PRO A 3 8.38 -10.28 9.87
C PRO A 3 8.36 -9.00 9.03
N ILE A 4 9.54 -8.51 8.67
CA ILE A 4 9.73 -7.36 7.78
C ILE A 4 10.28 -7.87 6.44
N HIS A 5 9.58 -7.52 5.36
CA HIS A 5 9.95 -7.88 4.00
C HIS A 5 10.23 -6.63 3.18
N VAL A 6 11.36 -6.62 2.48
CA VAL A 6 11.76 -5.53 1.58
C VAL A 6 11.72 -6.03 0.15
N ILE A 7 10.81 -5.49 -0.66
CA ILE A 7 10.72 -5.74 -2.10
C ILE A 7 11.79 -4.89 -2.79
N ASN A 8 12.68 -5.53 -3.54
CA ASN A 8 13.81 -4.86 -4.18
C ASN A 8 14.19 -5.54 -5.50
N LEU A 9 14.56 -4.74 -6.49
CA LEU A 9 15.04 -5.21 -7.79
C LEU A 9 16.50 -5.69 -7.70
N ASP A 10 16.84 -6.80 -8.36
CA ASP A 10 18.22 -7.31 -8.42
C ASP A 10 19.22 -6.29 -8.97
N ARG A 11 18.79 -5.45 -9.93
CA ARG A 11 19.62 -4.38 -10.51
C ARG A 11 19.78 -3.15 -9.59
N ALA A 12 19.15 -3.12 -8.43
CA ALA A 12 19.17 -1.97 -7.51
C ALA A 12 19.79 -2.32 -6.14
N PRO A 13 21.05 -2.80 -6.10
CA PRO A 13 21.72 -3.15 -4.84
C PRO A 13 21.92 -1.94 -3.92
N ASP A 14 22.11 -0.73 -4.47
CA ASP A 14 22.31 0.48 -3.68
C ASP A 14 21.05 0.88 -2.89
N ARG A 15 19.87 0.67 -3.49
CA ARG A 15 18.57 0.90 -2.82
C ARG A 15 18.38 -0.09 -1.68
N LEU A 16 18.67 -1.37 -1.94
CA LEU A 16 18.66 -2.42 -0.92
C LEU A 16 19.60 -2.09 0.25
N ALA A 17 20.82 -1.65 -0.04
CA ALA A 17 21.80 -1.27 0.97
C ALA A 17 21.30 -0.07 1.80
N ALA A 18 20.63 0.90 1.17
CA ALA A 18 20.09 2.08 1.86
C ALA A 18 18.96 1.74 2.85
N ILE A 19 17.98 0.91 2.45
CA ILE A 19 16.91 0.47 3.37
C ILE A 19 17.41 -0.55 4.38
N GLY A 20 18.30 -1.46 3.96
CA GLY A 20 18.94 -2.44 4.83
C GLY A 20 19.75 -1.79 5.94
N GLY A 21 20.58 -0.79 5.62
CA GLY A 21 21.34 -0.05 6.62
C GLY A 21 20.47 0.68 7.66
N GLN A 22 19.29 1.18 7.27
CA GLN A 22 18.33 1.75 8.22
C GLN A 22 17.76 0.68 9.16
N LEU A 23 17.33 -0.47 8.61
CA LEU A 23 16.76 -1.57 9.39
C LEU A 23 17.81 -2.19 10.34
N ASP A 24 19.03 -2.40 9.85
CA ASP A 24 20.15 -2.91 10.63
C ASP A 24 20.56 -1.92 11.72
N GLY A 25 20.60 -0.62 11.41
CA GLY A 25 20.84 0.44 12.37
C GLY A 25 19.79 0.51 13.49
N PHE A 26 18.55 0.10 13.20
CA PHE A 26 17.48 -0.05 14.18
C PHE A 26 17.46 -1.41 14.89
N GLY A 27 18.36 -2.33 14.55
CA GLY A 27 18.40 -3.69 15.09
C GLY A 27 17.18 -4.54 14.71
N LEU A 28 16.55 -4.24 13.58
CA LEU A 28 15.34 -4.92 13.10
C LEU A 28 15.72 -6.03 12.13
N ALA A 29 15.35 -7.27 12.44
CA ALA A 29 15.51 -8.38 11.51
C ALA A 29 14.58 -8.22 10.30
N TRP A 30 15.14 -8.38 9.10
CA TRP A 30 14.39 -8.22 7.85
C TRP A 30 14.85 -9.23 6.79
N ARG A 31 14.03 -9.40 5.76
CA ARG A 31 14.33 -10.28 4.63
C ARG A 31 14.07 -9.56 3.31
N ARG A 32 15.02 -9.68 2.38
CA ARG A 32 14.85 -9.26 1.00
C ARG A 32 13.90 -10.20 0.24
N VAL A 33 13.03 -9.61 -0.57
CA VAL A 33 12.18 -10.27 -1.55
C VAL A 33 12.56 -9.73 -2.92
N ALA A 34 12.98 -10.62 -3.81
CA ALA A 34 13.33 -10.23 -5.17
C ALA A 34 12.09 -9.75 -5.93
N ALA A 35 12.13 -8.51 -6.41
CA ALA A 35 11.11 -7.95 -7.28
C ALA A 35 11.28 -8.46 -8.71
N ILE A 36 10.16 -8.58 -9.41
CA ILE A 36 10.12 -8.78 -10.86
C ILE A 36 10.59 -7.49 -11.53
N ASP A 37 11.65 -7.60 -12.30
CA ASP A 37 12.15 -6.50 -13.11
C ASP A 37 11.43 -6.48 -14.47
N ARG A 38 10.73 -5.37 -14.77
CA ARG A 38 10.11 -5.15 -16.08
C ARG A 38 11.08 -5.28 -17.28
N LEU A 39 12.38 -5.09 -17.05
CA LEU A 39 13.43 -5.22 -18.08
C LEU A 39 13.90 -6.68 -18.24
N SER A 40 13.60 -7.55 -17.29
CA SER A 40 14.02 -8.96 -17.28
C SER A 40 12.99 -9.93 -17.87
N VAL A 41 11.75 -9.47 -18.06
CA VAL A 41 10.62 -10.26 -18.57
C VAL A 41 9.97 -9.56 -19.75
N SER A 42 9.25 -10.31 -20.59
CA SER A 42 8.56 -9.73 -21.73
C SER A 42 7.22 -9.08 -21.31
N ASP A 43 6.84 -8.02 -22.02
CA ASP A 43 5.53 -7.37 -21.84
C ASP A 43 4.36 -8.35 -22.03
N ALA A 44 4.50 -9.31 -22.94
CA ALA A 44 3.50 -10.36 -23.17
C ALA A 44 3.34 -11.27 -21.94
N TRP A 45 4.44 -11.62 -21.27
CA TRP A 45 4.39 -12.39 -20.02
C TRP A 45 3.76 -11.57 -18.90
N LEU A 46 4.17 -10.30 -18.73
CA LEU A 46 3.60 -9.40 -17.72
C LEU A 46 2.08 -9.27 -17.90
N ALA A 47 1.61 -9.02 -19.12
CA ALA A 47 0.19 -8.89 -19.40
C ALA A 47 -0.59 -10.20 -19.13
N ALA A 48 0.00 -11.36 -19.44
CA ALA A 48 -0.62 -12.66 -19.20
C ALA A 48 -0.77 -12.96 -17.70
N GLU A 49 0.28 -12.73 -16.91
CA GLU A 49 0.29 -12.98 -15.46
C GLU A 49 -0.52 -11.95 -14.68
N PHE A 50 -0.37 -10.67 -15.00
CA PHE A 50 -1.12 -9.58 -14.38
C PHE A 50 -2.63 -9.72 -14.66
N GLY A 51 -2.96 -10.22 -15.85
CA GLY A 51 -4.32 -10.45 -16.32
C GLY A 51 -4.96 -9.22 -16.95
N ALA A 52 -5.93 -9.48 -17.82
CA ALA A 52 -6.80 -8.46 -18.40
C ALA A 52 -8.21 -8.61 -17.80
N GLY A 53 -8.88 -7.50 -17.54
CA GLY A 53 -10.27 -7.49 -17.12
C GLY A 53 -10.95 -6.16 -17.45
N ASP A 54 -12.25 -6.07 -17.23
CA ASP A 54 -13.07 -4.89 -17.54
C ASP A 54 -12.54 -3.58 -16.90
N LEU A 55 -11.79 -3.73 -15.79
CA LEU A 55 -11.17 -2.62 -15.08
C LEU A 55 -9.81 -2.20 -15.66
N GLY A 56 -9.16 -2.99 -16.52
CA GLY A 56 -7.85 -2.65 -17.10
C GLY A 56 -7.88 -1.38 -17.97
N ARG A 57 -9.02 -1.10 -18.64
CA ARG A 57 -9.25 0.18 -19.33
C ARG A 57 -9.45 1.35 -18.38
N THR A 58 -9.91 1.05 -17.17
CA THR A 58 -10.32 2.00 -16.13
C THR A 58 -9.14 2.41 -15.24
N PHE A 59 -8.20 1.48 -15.06
CA PHE A 59 -6.95 1.60 -14.32
C PHE A 59 -5.82 1.03 -15.20
N PRO A 60 -5.38 1.78 -16.23
CA PRO A 60 -4.31 1.33 -17.09
C PRO A 60 -3.05 1.09 -16.26
N ALA A 61 -2.37 0.00 -16.55
CA ALA A 61 -1.12 -0.41 -15.91
C ALA A 61 -0.01 -0.37 -16.96
N THR A 62 1.08 0.33 -16.66
CA THR A 62 2.32 0.23 -17.43
C THR A 62 2.98 -1.14 -17.16
N PRO A 63 3.95 -1.59 -17.98
CA PRO A 63 4.75 -2.77 -17.65
C PRO A 63 5.41 -2.68 -16.26
N GLY A 64 5.82 -1.48 -15.84
CA GLY A 64 6.32 -1.21 -14.49
C GLY A 64 5.27 -1.44 -13.41
N ASP A 65 4.04 -0.95 -13.61
CA ASP A 65 2.90 -1.21 -12.71
C ASP A 65 2.63 -2.70 -12.57
N MET A 66 2.64 -3.43 -13.69
CA MET A 66 2.41 -4.88 -13.71
C MET A 66 3.50 -5.63 -12.95
N ALA A 67 4.76 -5.32 -13.21
CA ALA A 67 5.91 -5.95 -12.55
C ALA A 67 5.93 -5.69 -11.04
N CYS A 68 5.71 -4.43 -10.63
CA CYS A 68 5.53 -4.07 -9.21
C CYS A 68 4.38 -4.88 -8.59
N SER A 69 3.21 -4.87 -9.22
CA SER A 69 2.02 -5.56 -8.69
C SER A 69 2.20 -7.07 -8.55
N LEU A 70 2.86 -7.71 -9.53
CA LEU A 70 3.17 -9.13 -9.48
C LEU A 70 4.21 -9.46 -8.40
N SER A 71 5.15 -8.56 -8.11
CA SER A 71 6.11 -8.70 -7.01
C SER A 71 5.40 -8.70 -5.65
N HIS A 72 4.45 -7.79 -5.44
CA HIS A 72 3.62 -7.81 -4.23
C HIS A 72 2.76 -9.08 -4.15
N GLN A 73 2.14 -9.50 -5.27
CA GLN A 73 1.33 -10.72 -5.29
C GLN A 73 2.15 -11.97 -4.94
N ALA A 74 3.40 -12.06 -5.42
CA ALA A 74 4.33 -13.13 -5.04
C ALA A 74 4.58 -13.13 -3.53
N LEU A 75 4.88 -11.96 -2.94
CA LEU A 75 5.05 -11.83 -1.50
C LEU A 75 3.78 -12.18 -0.71
N TRP A 76 2.58 -11.87 -1.22
CA TRP A 76 1.34 -12.28 -0.56
C TRP A 76 1.19 -13.80 -0.48
N ARG A 77 1.67 -14.54 -1.48
CA ARG A 77 1.69 -16.02 -1.44
C ARG A 77 2.59 -16.52 -0.31
N GLU A 78 3.75 -15.90 -0.13
CA GLU A 78 4.66 -16.24 0.97
C GLU A 78 4.06 -15.90 2.34
N ILE A 79 3.46 -14.71 2.50
CA ILE A 79 2.76 -14.32 3.74
C ILE A 79 1.58 -15.26 4.02
N ALA A 80 0.84 -15.67 2.99
CA ALA A 80 -0.30 -16.57 3.11
C ALA A 80 0.10 -17.99 3.57
N ALA A 81 1.29 -18.45 3.17
CA ALA A 81 1.85 -19.76 3.49
C ALA A 81 2.66 -19.77 4.80
N GLY A 82 3.10 -18.60 5.29
CA GLY A 82 3.87 -18.46 6.52
C GLY A 82 3.05 -18.65 7.80
N GLU A 83 3.76 -18.77 8.91
CA GLU A 83 3.17 -19.00 10.25
C GLU A 83 2.83 -17.69 10.99
N ALA A 84 3.41 -16.56 10.58
CA ALA A 84 3.18 -15.27 11.21
C ALA A 84 1.75 -14.75 10.95
N GLU A 85 1.15 -14.07 11.93
CA GLU A 85 -0.22 -13.55 11.80
C GLU A 85 -0.35 -12.38 10.81
N ALA A 86 0.74 -11.66 10.61
CA ALA A 86 0.87 -10.54 9.68
C ALA A 86 2.34 -10.31 9.35
N ALA A 87 2.60 -9.52 8.29
CA ALA A 87 3.94 -9.07 7.93
C ALA A 87 3.94 -7.60 7.55
N ILE A 88 5.07 -6.94 7.79
CA ILE A 88 5.35 -5.58 7.31
C ILE A 88 5.99 -5.71 5.93
N VAL A 89 5.45 -5.01 4.95
CA VAL A 89 5.93 -4.93 3.57
C VAL A 89 6.46 -3.53 3.32
N LEU A 90 7.70 -3.45 2.84
CA LEU A 90 8.39 -2.24 2.45
C LEU A 90 8.88 -2.38 0.99
N GLU A 91 8.87 -1.27 0.26
CA GLU A 91 9.64 -1.13 -0.98
C GLU A 91 11.02 -0.53 -0.66
N ASP A 92 11.98 -0.66 -1.58
CA ASP A 92 13.38 -0.23 -1.41
C ASP A 92 13.60 1.28 -1.64
N ASP A 93 12.54 2.05 -1.91
CA ASP A 93 12.51 3.53 -1.82
C ASP A 93 11.93 4.05 -0.49
N ALA A 94 11.74 3.18 0.49
CA ALA A 94 11.32 3.59 1.82
C ALA A 94 12.45 4.33 2.57
N ARG A 95 12.08 5.41 3.26
CA ARG A 95 12.89 6.03 4.32
C ARG A 95 12.15 5.90 5.64
N LEU A 96 12.81 5.32 6.65
CA LEU A 96 12.22 4.96 7.92
C LEU A 96 12.60 5.99 8.99
N SER A 97 11.64 6.40 9.81
CA SER A 97 11.94 7.19 11.02
C SER A 97 12.09 6.29 12.25
N GLU A 98 12.59 6.85 13.36
CA GLU A 98 12.63 6.12 14.64
C GLU A 98 11.24 5.66 15.13
N ALA A 99 10.17 6.35 14.72
CA ALA A 99 8.81 5.94 15.03
C ALA A 99 8.46 4.57 14.40
N PHE A 100 9.16 4.17 13.33
CA PHE A 100 9.02 2.84 12.73
C PHE A 100 9.37 1.73 13.71
N VAL A 101 10.43 1.91 14.51
CA VAL A 101 10.85 0.92 15.52
C VAL A 101 9.74 0.68 16.55
N ARG A 102 9.13 1.78 17.03
CA ARG A 102 8.00 1.72 17.97
C ARG A 102 6.80 1.02 17.35
N LEU A 103 6.51 1.27 16.06
CA LEU A 103 5.43 0.62 15.34
C LEU A 103 5.70 -0.88 15.15
N ALA A 104 6.90 -1.26 14.69
CA ALA A 104 7.30 -2.64 14.44
C ALA A 104 7.32 -3.51 15.71
N GLY A 105 7.58 -2.89 16.87
CA GLY A 105 7.51 -3.52 18.17
C GLY A 105 6.09 -3.67 18.75
N ALA A 106 5.07 -3.02 18.16
CA ALA A 106 3.70 -3.07 18.67
C ALA A 106 2.94 -4.33 18.22
N ASP A 107 1.87 -4.68 18.95
CA ASP A 107 0.91 -5.72 18.55
C ASP A 107 -0.02 -5.23 17.43
N LEU A 108 0.55 -5.05 16.23
CA LEU A 108 -0.19 -4.61 15.06
C LEU A 108 -1.21 -5.67 14.60
N ALA A 109 -0.89 -6.96 14.72
CA ALA A 109 -1.82 -8.03 14.35
C ALA A 109 -3.09 -7.99 15.23
N GLY A 110 -2.94 -7.88 16.56
CA GLY A 110 -4.06 -7.73 17.47
C GLY A 110 -4.83 -6.43 17.26
N LEU A 111 -4.14 -5.31 17.02
CA LEU A 111 -4.78 -4.03 16.66
C LEU A 111 -5.65 -4.17 15.40
N MET A 112 -5.11 -4.75 14.34
CA MET A 112 -5.80 -4.95 13.08
C MET A 112 -6.99 -5.92 13.24
N ARG A 113 -6.84 -7.00 14.01
CA ARG A 113 -7.95 -7.92 14.34
C ARG A 113 -9.09 -7.21 15.07
N ARG A 114 -8.79 -6.40 16.11
CA ARG A 114 -9.82 -5.66 16.88
C ARG A 114 -10.69 -4.78 16.00
N HIS A 115 -10.11 -4.21 14.95
CA HIS A 115 -10.86 -3.36 14.02
C HIS A 115 -11.31 -4.12 12.76
N GLY A 116 -10.97 -5.39 12.56
CA GLY A 116 -11.27 -6.12 11.33
C GLY A 116 -10.61 -5.46 10.11
N MET A 117 -9.31 -5.20 10.21
CA MET A 117 -8.46 -4.70 9.12
C MET A 117 -7.60 -5.84 8.58
N GLY A 118 -7.59 -5.99 7.27
CA GLY A 118 -6.69 -6.89 6.54
C GLY A 118 -5.37 -6.22 6.14
N ALA A 119 -5.39 -4.90 5.94
CA ALA A 119 -4.22 -4.10 5.58
C ALA A 119 -4.15 -2.79 6.38
N LEU A 120 -2.94 -2.37 6.77
CA LEU A 120 -2.66 -1.11 7.45
C LEU A 120 -1.56 -0.37 6.72
N LYS A 121 -1.88 0.77 6.13
CA LYS A 121 -0.92 1.61 5.41
C LYS A 121 -0.10 2.44 6.39
N ILE A 122 1.22 2.45 6.20
CA ILE A 122 2.19 3.09 7.12
C ILE A 122 3.11 4.09 6.43
N GLU A 123 2.82 4.40 5.16
CA GLU A 123 3.58 5.36 4.36
C GLU A 123 3.00 6.78 4.41
N PHE A 124 3.91 7.74 4.23
CA PHE A 124 3.69 9.14 3.95
C PHE A 124 4.20 9.46 2.54
N TRP A 125 3.37 10.16 1.77
CA TRP A 125 3.71 10.64 0.44
C TRP A 125 3.97 12.16 0.47
N PRO A 126 5.19 12.63 0.14
CA PRO A 126 5.53 14.05 0.23
C PRO A 126 5.08 14.87 -0.99
N GLY A 127 4.77 14.22 -2.12
CA GLY A 127 4.49 14.90 -3.39
C GLY A 127 3.19 15.73 -3.40
N PRO A 128 2.98 16.57 -4.42
CA PRO A 128 1.92 17.59 -4.46
C PRO A 128 0.49 17.04 -4.60
N GLN A 129 0.34 15.73 -4.78
CA GLN A 129 -0.95 15.09 -5.04
C GLN A 129 -1.87 15.14 -3.81
N GLN A 130 -2.86 16.03 -3.87
CA GLN A 130 -3.80 16.32 -2.78
C GLN A 130 -4.51 15.08 -2.21
N SER A 131 -4.86 14.10 -3.05
CA SER A 131 -5.53 12.87 -2.61
C SER A 131 -4.65 11.99 -1.72
N ARG A 132 -3.32 12.07 -1.83
CA ARG A 132 -2.36 11.37 -0.97
C ARG A 132 -1.99 12.18 0.27
N ARG A 133 -2.03 13.52 0.19
CA ARG A 133 -1.78 14.42 1.34
C ARG A 133 -2.97 14.50 2.31
N PHE A 134 -4.19 14.35 1.80
CA PHE A 134 -5.41 14.52 2.59
C PHE A 134 -6.43 13.39 2.41
N PRO A 135 -6.13 12.15 2.84
CA PRO A 135 -7.12 11.09 2.91
C PRO A 135 -8.26 11.45 3.87
N VAL A 136 -9.39 10.76 3.71
CA VAL A 136 -10.52 10.81 4.64
C VAL A 136 -10.51 9.54 5.46
N GLY A 137 -10.55 9.67 6.78
CA GLY A 137 -10.54 8.53 7.68
C GLY A 137 -11.42 8.73 8.90
N GLN A 138 -11.90 7.62 9.48
CA GLN A 138 -12.49 7.63 10.81
C GLN A 138 -11.40 7.37 11.83
N ASP A 139 -11.20 8.28 12.77
CA ASP A 139 -10.27 8.13 13.88
C ASP A 139 -10.71 6.97 14.80
N LEU A 140 -9.80 6.03 15.03
CA LEU A 140 -10.02 4.85 15.88
C LEU A 140 -9.22 4.92 17.19
N GLY A 141 -8.50 6.02 17.42
CA GLY A 141 -7.76 6.27 18.65
C GLY A 141 -6.23 6.21 18.50
N PRO A 142 -5.52 6.53 19.59
CA PRO A 142 -4.06 6.47 19.62
C PRO A 142 -3.56 5.02 19.59
N ILE A 143 -2.34 4.85 19.06
CA ILE A 143 -1.61 3.59 19.09
C ILE A 143 -0.30 3.77 19.86
N THR A 144 0.86 3.72 19.20
CA THR A 144 2.20 3.90 19.80
C THR A 144 2.88 5.15 19.22
N GLY A 145 3.85 5.72 19.94
CA GLY A 145 4.72 6.78 19.43
C GLY A 145 4.00 8.05 18.96
N GLY A 146 2.88 8.41 19.59
CA GLY A 146 2.06 9.57 19.18
C GLY A 146 1.26 9.37 17.89
N MET A 147 1.33 8.19 17.27
CA MET A 147 0.56 7.86 16.08
C MET A 147 -0.90 7.54 16.44
N ARG A 148 -1.80 7.85 15.51
CA ARG A 148 -3.22 7.53 15.58
C ARG A 148 -3.59 6.58 14.46
N LEU A 149 -4.53 5.69 14.74
CA LEU A 149 -5.08 4.76 13.76
C LEU A 149 -6.35 5.34 13.14
N TYR A 150 -6.45 5.23 11.82
CA TYR A 150 -7.63 5.63 11.06
C TYR A 150 -8.18 4.47 10.23
N ARG A 151 -9.51 4.34 10.16
CA ARG A 151 -10.17 3.57 9.09
C ARG A 151 -10.14 4.40 7.82
N MET A 152 -9.60 3.84 6.73
CA MET A 152 -9.61 4.50 5.43
C MET A 152 -11.04 4.55 4.85
N ARG A 153 -11.48 5.74 4.40
CA ARG A 153 -12.81 5.97 3.80
C ARG A 153 -12.77 6.38 2.33
N ASN A 154 -11.59 6.76 1.82
CA ASN A 154 -11.36 7.09 0.42
C ASN A 154 -10.03 6.51 -0.07
N GLY A 155 -9.73 6.68 -1.36
CA GLY A 155 -8.48 6.18 -1.94
C GLY A 155 -7.24 6.89 -1.42
N PHE A 156 -6.26 6.14 -0.95
CA PHE A 156 -4.92 6.61 -0.57
C PHE A 156 -3.85 5.72 -1.21
N LEU A 157 -3.45 6.10 -2.43
CA LEU A 157 -2.58 5.30 -3.30
C LEU A 157 -1.11 5.28 -2.85
N GLY A 158 -0.36 4.29 -3.33
CA GLY A 158 1.02 3.92 -2.97
C GLY A 158 1.11 2.63 -2.15
N THR A 159 2.26 1.95 -2.23
CA THR A 159 2.52 0.65 -1.57
C THR A 159 3.91 0.54 -0.96
N CYS A 160 4.64 1.66 -0.86
CA CYS A 160 6.00 1.77 -0.32
C CYS A 160 6.09 1.25 1.13
N GLY A 161 5.01 1.37 1.92
CA GLY A 161 4.93 0.77 3.25
C GLY A 161 3.52 0.40 3.70
N TYR A 162 3.31 -0.88 4.03
CA TYR A 162 2.06 -1.36 4.64
C TYR A 162 2.26 -2.65 5.45
N VAL A 163 1.28 -2.97 6.29
CA VAL A 163 1.16 -4.24 7.01
C VAL A 163 0.03 -5.05 6.39
N LEU A 164 0.24 -6.35 6.19
CA LEU A 164 -0.77 -7.27 5.66
C LEU A 164 -0.94 -8.46 6.60
N THR A 165 -2.18 -8.75 6.98
CA THR A 165 -2.48 -9.95 7.78
C THR A 165 -2.40 -11.20 6.91
N ALA A 166 -1.97 -12.32 7.48
CA ALA A 166 -1.92 -13.60 6.77
C ALA A 166 -3.30 -14.07 6.31
N GLY A 167 -4.36 -13.79 7.08
CA GLY A 167 -5.74 -14.05 6.69
C GLY A 167 -6.14 -13.27 5.43
N ALA A 168 -5.80 -11.98 5.38
CA ALA A 168 -6.03 -11.15 4.21
C ALA A 168 -5.21 -11.64 3.00
N ALA A 169 -3.93 -11.98 3.19
CA ALA A 169 -3.08 -12.51 2.13
C ALA A 169 -3.67 -13.79 1.51
N ARG A 170 -4.16 -14.72 2.34
CA ARG A 170 -4.87 -15.93 1.89
C ARG A 170 -6.12 -15.62 1.08
N ASP A 171 -6.95 -14.68 1.55
CA ASP A 171 -8.14 -14.26 0.82
C ASP A 171 -7.80 -13.57 -0.51
N LEU A 172 -6.75 -12.75 -0.54
CA LEU A 172 -6.26 -12.09 -1.74
C LEU A 172 -5.83 -13.10 -2.81
N VAL A 173 -4.93 -14.01 -2.46
CA VAL A 173 -4.39 -15.01 -3.39
C VAL A 173 -5.50 -15.94 -3.90
N ARG A 174 -6.43 -16.35 -3.02
CA ARG A 174 -7.53 -17.25 -3.39
C ARG A 174 -8.57 -16.60 -4.29
N ARG A 175 -8.98 -15.36 -4.00
CA ARG A 175 -10.07 -14.68 -4.72
C ARG A 175 -9.58 -13.96 -5.97
N PHE A 176 -8.30 -13.60 -6.03
CA PHE A 176 -7.71 -12.82 -7.10
C PHE A 176 -6.40 -13.47 -7.60
N PRO A 177 -6.51 -14.58 -8.36
CA PRO A 177 -5.35 -15.24 -8.95
C PRO A 177 -4.59 -14.31 -9.92
N ARG A 178 -5.29 -13.33 -10.51
CA ARG A 178 -4.74 -12.23 -11.32
C ARG A 178 -5.32 -10.90 -10.85
N LEU A 179 -4.54 -9.82 -10.90
CA LEU A 179 -4.91 -8.52 -10.34
C LEU A 179 -5.72 -7.66 -11.32
N GLY A 180 -5.24 -7.53 -12.56
CA GLY A 180 -5.87 -6.74 -13.63
C GLY A 180 -5.98 -5.23 -13.36
N VAL A 181 -5.46 -4.74 -12.23
CA VAL A 181 -5.36 -3.33 -11.83
C VAL A 181 -4.10 -3.15 -10.97
N PRO A 182 -3.41 -1.99 -11.03
CA PRO A 182 -2.19 -1.76 -10.26
C PRO A 182 -2.41 -1.98 -8.76
N VAL A 183 -1.39 -2.49 -8.06
CA VAL A 183 -1.50 -2.94 -6.67
C VAL A 183 -1.95 -1.86 -5.69
N ASP A 184 -1.54 -0.62 -5.89
CA ASP A 184 -1.96 0.51 -5.05
C ASP A 184 -3.46 0.79 -5.18
N HIS A 185 -3.97 0.82 -6.42
CA HIS A 185 -5.39 0.91 -6.71
C HIS A 185 -6.15 -0.32 -6.21
N PHE A 186 -5.54 -1.51 -6.32
CA PHE A 186 -6.14 -2.76 -5.89
C PHE A 186 -6.38 -2.78 -4.36
N LEU A 187 -5.35 -2.43 -3.58
CA LEU A 187 -5.37 -2.49 -2.11
C LEU A 187 -6.08 -1.28 -1.49
N PHE A 188 -5.75 -0.08 -1.97
CA PHE A 188 -6.10 1.18 -1.31
C PHE A 188 -6.97 2.10 -2.18
N GLY A 189 -7.49 1.62 -3.31
CA GLY A 189 -8.44 2.32 -4.16
C GLY A 189 -9.85 1.73 -4.04
N PRO A 190 -10.81 2.38 -3.35
CA PRO A 190 -12.18 1.89 -3.28
C PRO A 190 -12.87 1.84 -4.66
N GLU A 191 -12.40 2.62 -5.64
CA GLU A 191 -12.96 2.67 -6.99
C GLU A 191 -12.71 1.38 -7.78
N ALA A 192 -11.67 0.61 -7.43
CA ALA A 192 -11.42 -0.69 -8.04
C ALA A 192 -12.43 -1.74 -7.55
N ALA A 193 -13.04 -1.56 -6.36
CA ALA A 193 -13.95 -2.53 -5.73
C ALA A 193 -13.38 -3.96 -5.70
N ARG A 194 -12.07 -4.07 -5.42
CA ARG A 194 -11.33 -5.34 -5.34
C ARG A 194 -10.81 -5.58 -3.92
N GLY A 195 -9.52 -5.34 -3.69
CA GLY A 195 -8.88 -5.55 -2.39
C GLY A 195 -9.45 -4.64 -1.32
N PHE A 196 -9.78 -3.38 -1.64
CA PHE A 196 -10.23 -2.41 -0.63
C PHE A 196 -11.37 -2.90 0.28
N ASP A 197 -12.46 -3.42 -0.28
CA ASP A 197 -13.63 -3.85 0.52
C ASP A 197 -13.33 -5.11 1.35
N LEU A 198 -12.53 -6.02 0.78
CA LEU A 198 -12.07 -7.23 1.48
C LEU A 198 -11.14 -6.89 2.65
N LEU A 199 -10.21 -5.97 2.42
CA LEU A 199 -9.16 -5.62 3.37
C LEU A 199 -9.64 -4.61 4.41
N ARG A 200 -10.65 -3.80 4.06
CA ARG A 200 -11.14 -2.69 4.88
C ARG A 200 -9.95 -1.87 5.43
N PRO A 201 -9.09 -1.29 4.57
CA PRO A 201 -7.78 -0.82 5.00
C PRO A 201 -7.85 0.28 6.05
N GLY A 202 -6.82 0.35 6.89
CA GLY A 202 -6.53 1.48 7.76
C GLY A 202 -5.27 2.22 7.32
N PHE A 203 -5.01 3.36 7.95
CA PHE A 203 -3.73 4.06 7.86
C PHE A 203 -3.33 4.66 9.21
N VAL A 204 -2.04 4.94 9.41
CA VAL A 204 -1.52 5.63 10.60
C VAL A 204 -1.10 7.05 10.28
N ASN A 205 -1.27 7.97 11.24
CA ASN A 205 -0.78 9.34 11.14
C ASN A 205 -0.30 9.84 12.51
N PRO A 206 0.89 10.47 12.63
CA PRO A 206 1.95 10.59 11.62
C PRO A 206 2.44 9.21 11.11
N ALA A 207 2.83 9.12 9.84
CA ALA A 207 3.28 7.87 9.23
C ALA A 207 4.81 7.71 9.35
N PRO A 208 5.33 6.53 9.76
CA PRO A 208 6.76 6.34 10.03
C PRO A 208 7.59 5.95 8.80
N VAL A 209 6.95 5.69 7.66
CA VAL A 209 7.63 5.40 6.39
C VAL A 209 7.41 6.58 5.46
N LEU A 210 8.49 7.19 4.96
CA LEU A 210 8.44 8.19 3.89
C LEU A 210 8.70 7.47 2.56
N HIS A 211 7.88 7.78 1.56
CA HIS A 211 8.17 7.42 0.18
C HIS A 211 9.20 8.41 -0.39
N ASP A 212 10.46 7.99 -0.52
CA ASP A 212 11.60 8.84 -0.91
C ASP A 212 11.68 9.01 -2.44
N VAL A 213 10.66 9.67 -2.99
CA VAL A 213 10.53 9.93 -4.44
C VAL A 213 11.60 10.87 -4.99
N ASP A 214 12.14 11.76 -4.16
CA ASP A 214 13.12 12.75 -4.58
C ASP A 214 14.49 12.09 -4.82
N ARG A 215 14.84 11.09 -4.01
CA ARG A 215 16.10 10.36 -4.14
C ARG A 215 16.07 9.28 -5.22
N PHE A 216 14.95 8.59 -5.39
CA PHE A 216 14.88 7.39 -6.23
C PHE A 216 14.05 7.54 -7.52
N GLY A 217 13.30 8.64 -7.67
CA GLY A 217 12.40 8.85 -8.80
C GLY A 217 11.23 7.85 -8.82
N SER A 218 10.19 8.14 -9.61
CA SER A 218 9.15 7.15 -9.92
C SER A 218 9.25 6.77 -11.40
N ASP A 219 9.87 5.63 -11.69
CA ASP A 219 9.97 5.03 -13.03
C ASP A 219 8.59 4.68 -13.64
N ILE A 220 7.52 4.78 -12.85
CA ILE A 220 6.18 4.30 -13.18
C ILE A 220 5.27 5.44 -13.67
N GLY A 221 5.54 6.68 -13.30
CA GLY A 221 4.63 7.81 -13.49
C GLY A 221 4.59 8.42 -14.91
N ALA A 222 5.68 8.33 -15.68
CA ALA A 222 5.83 9.09 -16.93
C ALA A 222 4.93 8.61 -18.09
N GLU A 223 4.37 7.41 -18.02
CA GLU A 223 3.68 6.75 -19.15
C GLU A 223 2.16 6.55 -18.96
N ARG A 224 1.58 6.92 -17.81
CA ARG A 224 0.15 6.69 -17.54
C ARG A 224 -0.73 7.65 -18.35
N GLN A 225 -1.36 7.15 -19.42
CA GLN A 225 -2.47 7.84 -20.07
C GLN A 225 -3.74 7.77 -19.22
N GLU A 226 -4.45 8.89 -19.04
CA GLU A 226 -5.73 8.90 -18.34
C GLU A 226 -6.82 8.15 -19.14
N GLY A 227 -7.22 6.97 -18.66
CA GLY A 227 -8.34 6.23 -19.25
C GLY A 227 -9.69 6.94 -19.07
N SER A 228 -10.53 6.91 -20.10
CA SER A 228 -11.89 7.48 -20.04
C SER A 228 -12.77 6.73 -19.03
N ARG A 229 -13.40 7.47 -18.10
CA ARG A 229 -14.34 6.90 -17.13
C ARG A 229 -15.67 6.53 -17.81
N THR A 230 -16.04 5.26 -17.73
CA THR A 230 -17.37 4.78 -18.14
C THR A 230 -18.50 5.48 -17.38
N LEU A 231 -19.69 5.57 -17.99
CA LEU A 231 -20.88 6.17 -17.35
C LEU A 231 -21.22 5.49 -16.01
N GLY A 232 -21.16 4.16 -15.95
CA GLY A 232 -21.40 3.40 -14.73
C GLY A 232 -20.39 3.72 -13.61
N ARG A 233 -19.11 3.91 -13.95
CA ARG A 233 -18.09 4.37 -12.99
C ARG A 233 -18.40 5.78 -12.48
N ARG A 234 -18.72 6.72 -13.37
CA ARG A 234 -19.06 8.11 -12.98
C ARG A 234 -20.21 8.14 -11.97
N PHE A 235 -21.23 7.30 -12.18
CA PHE A 235 -22.35 7.17 -11.24
C PHE A 235 -21.91 6.59 -9.88
N ARG A 236 -21.14 5.49 -9.87
CA ARG A 236 -20.61 4.91 -8.63
C ARG A 236 -19.74 5.89 -7.86
N ASP A 237 -18.81 6.56 -8.53
CA ASP A 237 -17.93 7.57 -7.94
C ASP A 237 -18.75 8.72 -7.34
N HIS A 238 -19.82 9.15 -8.02
CA HIS A 238 -20.73 10.19 -7.53
C HIS A 238 -21.44 9.76 -6.24
N VAL A 239 -22.00 8.55 -6.21
CA VAL A 239 -22.65 8.00 -5.01
C VAL A 239 -21.68 7.86 -3.86
N ALA A 240 -20.48 7.32 -4.11
CA ALA A 240 -19.43 7.17 -3.10
C ALA A 240 -19.01 8.53 -2.51
N ARG A 241 -18.79 9.55 -3.35
CA ARG A 241 -18.49 10.92 -2.92
C ARG A 241 -19.60 11.52 -2.06
N ARG A 242 -20.87 11.31 -2.43
CA ARG A 242 -22.01 11.81 -1.63
C ARG A 242 -22.10 11.14 -0.27
N ARG A 243 -21.86 9.83 -0.19
CA ARG A 243 -21.80 9.09 1.08
C ARG A 243 -20.66 9.58 1.96
N LEU A 244 -19.46 9.69 1.41
CA LEU A 244 -18.30 10.19 2.13
C LEU A 244 -18.51 11.62 2.66
N ALA A 245 -19.07 12.51 1.83
CA ALA A 245 -19.41 13.86 2.25
C ALA A 245 -20.45 13.88 3.39
N ALA A 246 -21.39 12.95 3.41
CA ALA A 246 -22.34 12.82 4.50
C ALA A 246 -21.68 12.29 5.78
N GLU A 247 -20.75 11.33 5.69
CA GLU A 247 -19.96 10.85 6.84
C GLU A 247 -19.14 11.98 7.46
N VAL A 248 -18.47 12.79 6.62
CA VAL A 248 -17.70 13.95 7.08
C VAL A 248 -18.61 15.00 7.74
N ARG A 249 -19.75 15.33 7.14
CA ARG A 249 -20.71 16.28 7.74
C ARG A 249 -21.27 15.83 9.09
N ARG A 250 -21.36 14.52 9.33
CA ARG A 250 -21.85 13.95 10.59
C ARG A 250 -20.74 13.71 11.62
N GLY A 251 -19.48 14.05 11.31
CA GLY A 251 -18.34 13.80 12.18
C GLY A 251 -17.93 12.34 12.30
N ALA A 252 -18.42 11.45 11.42
CA ALA A 252 -18.08 10.03 11.44
C ALA A 252 -16.73 9.74 10.74
N ALA A 253 -16.23 10.69 9.96
CA ALA A 253 -14.92 10.67 9.33
C ALA A 253 -14.41 12.10 9.16
N GLU A 254 -13.10 12.28 9.04
CA GLU A 254 -12.46 13.57 8.87
C GLU A 254 -11.41 13.54 7.76
N ARG A 255 -11.14 14.72 7.19
CA ARG A 255 -10.04 14.90 6.25
C ARG A 255 -8.75 15.04 7.07
N VAL A 256 -7.86 14.06 6.96
CA VAL A 256 -6.64 13.98 7.75
C VAL A 256 -5.48 14.54 6.92
N GLU A 257 -4.81 15.57 7.41
CA GLU A 257 -3.52 15.98 6.83
C GLU A 257 -2.45 14.97 7.24
N MET A 258 -1.89 14.27 6.25
CA MET A 258 -0.83 13.30 6.49
C MET A 258 0.46 14.02 6.86
N ARG A 259 1.17 13.45 7.84
CA ARG A 259 2.47 13.94 8.33
C ARG A 259 3.46 12.79 8.40
N PHE A 260 4.73 13.08 8.17
CA PHE A 260 5.81 12.14 8.42
C PHE A 260 6.17 12.13 9.92
N ALA A 261 6.42 10.94 10.48
CA ALA A 261 6.80 10.75 11.87
C ALA A 261 8.32 10.79 12.08
N GLY A 262 9.03 11.67 11.38
CA GLY A 262 10.48 11.82 11.46
C GLY A 262 10.90 13.28 11.25
N GLU A 263 12.19 13.56 11.35
CA GLU A 263 12.72 14.89 11.06
C GLU A 263 12.54 15.21 9.56
N GLY A 264 12.09 16.45 9.30
CA GLY A 264 11.72 16.94 7.98
C GLY A 264 12.91 17.29 7.12
#